data_AF-A0AAN9E9N1-F1
#
_entry.id   AF-A0AAN9E9N1-F1
#
_cell.length_a   1.000
_cell.length_b   1.000
_cell.length_c   1.000
_cell.angle_alpha   90.00
_cell.angle_beta   90.00
_cell.angle_gamma   90.00
#
_symmetry.space_group_name_H-M   'P 1'
#
loop_
_entity.id
_entity.type
_entity.pdbx_description
1 polymer ?
#
loop_
_entity_poly.entity_id
_entity_poly.type
_entity_poly.pdbx_seq_one_letter_code
_entity_poly.pdbx_strand_id
1 'polypeptide(L)'
;MTTSPGCSRCDGEYESGLHVVRDCPKSRDLWVSFGFVDPEFFSRETWCWIREATRGSSGMLFLAIIWWAWRWRNGEVLNDETWGLEQVRAKINMLYMDMRSCWSGNIQEEYTVKDCGARQRGLD
;
A
#
# COMPACT_ATOMS: atom_id res chain seq x y z
N MET A 1 -4.12 -7.63 -28.79
CA MET A 1 -3.18 -7.21 -27.72
C MET A 1 -3.08 -8.38 -26.76
N THR A 2 -1.97 -9.11 -26.77
CA THR A 2 -1.69 -10.13 -25.75
C THR A 2 -1.30 -9.38 -24.49
N THR A 3 -2.19 -9.35 -23.50
CA THR A 3 -1.90 -8.78 -22.19
C THR A 3 -0.89 -9.70 -21.51
N SER A 4 0.37 -9.27 -21.42
CA SER A 4 1.33 -9.95 -20.57
C SER A 4 0.80 -9.94 -19.13
N PRO A 5 0.89 -11.06 -18.39
CA PRO A 5 0.55 -11.07 -16.97
C PRO A 5 1.55 -10.25 -16.13
N GLY A 6 2.67 -9.83 -16.72
CA GLY A 6 3.73 -9.08 -16.05
C GLY A 6 3.41 -7.60 -15.82
N CYS A 7 4.13 -7.00 -14.87
CA CYS A 7 3.96 -5.59 -14.54
C CYS A 7 4.69 -4.70 -15.56
N SER A 8 3.95 -3.81 -16.22
CA SER A 8 4.49 -2.86 -17.19
C SER A 8 5.46 -1.82 -16.62
N ARG A 9 5.55 -1.70 -15.28
CA ARG A 9 6.40 -0.70 -14.60
C ARG A 9 7.77 -1.22 -14.22
N CYS A 10 7.95 -2.54 -14.11
CA CYS A 10 9.19 -3.14 -13.61
C CYS A 10 9.54 -4.48 -14.24
N ASP A 11 8.85 -4.86 -15.33
CA ASP A 11 9.04 -6.12 -16.05
C ASP A 11 8.95 -7.38 -15.18
N GLY A 12 8.25 -7.29 -14.04
CA GLY A 12 8.04 -8.42 -13.13
C GLY A 12 7.10 -9.45 -13.75
N GLU A 13 7.27 -10.73 -13.39
CA GLU A 13 6.58 -11.85 -14.07
C GLU A 13 5.06 -11.89 -13.86
N TYR A 14 4.56 -11.36 -12.74
CA TYR A 14 3.13 -11.35 -12.42
C TYR A 14 2.70 -10.10 -11.65
N GLU A 15 1.72 -9.37 -12.20
CA GLU A 15 1.16 -8.17 -11.60
C GLU A 15 -0.11 -8.48 -10.77
N SER A 16 0.09 -8.79 -9.50
CA SER A 16 -1.02 -8.90 -8.53
C SER A 16 -1.43 -7.54 -7.94
N GLY A 17 -2.59 -7.46 -7.30
CA GLY A 17 -2.98 -6.26 -6.56
C GLY A 17 -1.97 -5.87 -5.47
N LEU A 18 -1.41 -6.86 -4.76
CA LEU A 18 -0.36 -6.65 -3.77
C LEU A 18 0.94 -6.15 -4.41
N HIS A 19 1.29 -6.68 -5.57
CA HIS A 19 2.44 -6.19 -6.33
C HIS A 19 2.25 -4.72 -6.72
N VAL A 20 1.06 -4.36 -7.24
CA VAL A 20 0.74 -2.98 -7.64
C VAL A 20 0.93 -2.00 -6.48
N VAL A 21 0.51 -2.34 -5.27
CA VAL A 21 0.52 -1.41 -4.14
C VAL A 21 1.76 -1.52 -3.24
N ARG A 22 2.50 -2.64 -3.27
CA ARG A 22 3.59 -2.92 -2.31
C ARG A 22 4.89 -3.41 -2.97
N ASP A 23 4.83 -4.46 -3.79
CA ASP A 23 6.05 -5.18 -4.20
C ASP A 23 6.70 -4.62 -5.47
N CYS A 24 5.96 -3.89 -6.31
CA CYS A 24 6.51 -3.20 -7.46
C CYS A 24 7.58 -2.19 -6.98
N PRO A 25 8.80 -2.14 -7.57
CA PRO A 25 9.85 -1.21 -7.17
C PRO A 25 9.39 0.24 -7.01
N LYS A 26 8.61 0.76 -7.98
CA LYS A 26 8.03 2.11 -7.88
C LYS A 26 7.13 2.28 -6.65
N SER A 27 6.31 1.30 -6.33
CA SER A 27 5.45 1.33 -5.15
C SER A 27 6.25 1.14 -3.86
N ARG A 28 7.29 0.31 -3.87
CA ARG A 28 8.23 0.14 -2.76
C ARG A 28 8.93 1.45 -2.43
N ASP A 29 9.34 2.22 -3.43
CA ASP A 29 9.98 3.53 -3.24
C ASP A 29 9.06 4.51 -2.51
N LEU A 30 7.74 4.47 -2.75
CA LEU A 30 6.78 5.25 -1.97
C LEU A 30 6.85 4.85 -0.49
N TRP A 31 6.73 3.57 -0.16
CA TRP A 31 6.79 3.08 1.22
C TRP A 31 8.07 3.52 1.94
N VAL A 32 9.22 3.32 1.29
CA VAL A 32 10.53 3.74 1.82
C VAL A 32 10.58 5.26 2.02
N SER A 33 10.05 6.05 1.09
CA SER A 33 10.03 7.51 1.19
C SER A 33 9.22 8.02 2.40
N PHE A 34 8.21 7.25 2.85
CA PHE A 34 7.41 7.53 4.04
C PHE A 34 7.91 6.84 5.31
N GLY A 35 9.10 6.22 5.27
CA GLY A 35 9.76 5.61 6.43
C GLY A 35 9.38 4.16 6.70
N PHE A 36 8.60 3.51 5.83
CA PHE A 36 8.31 2.08 5.92
C PHE A 36 9.48 1.29 5.32
N VAL A 37 10.51 1.06 6.12
CA VAL A 37 11.78 0.42 5.70
C VAL A 37 11.99 -0.98 6.26
N ASP A 38 11.09 -1.44 7.14
CA ASP A 38 11.17 -2.77 7.75
C ASP A 38 11.05 -3.87 6.67
N PRO A 39 12.03 -4.77 6.51
CA PRO A 39 11.92 -5.90 5.59
C PRO A 39 10.68 -6.76 5.84
N GLU A 40 10.26 -6.92 7.11
CA GLU A 40 9.09 -7.74 7.45
C GLU A 40 7.80 -7.16 6.87
N PHE A 41 7.72 -5.82 6.75
CA PHE A 41 6.59 -5.14 6.10
C PHE A 41 6.36 -5.63 4.67
N PHE A 42 7.44 -5.87 3.91
CA PHE A 42 7.37 -6.32 2.52
C PHE A 42 7.21 -7.83 2.37
N SER A 43 7.44 -8.62 3.43
CA SER A 43 7.29 -10.08 3.39
C SER A 43 5.98 -10.60 3.99
N ARG A 44 5.20 -9.75 4.67
CA ARG A 44 3.92 -10.14 5.30
C ARG A 44 2.89 -10.61 4.26
N GLU A 45 2.01 -11.52 4.68
CA GLU A 45 0.86 -11.92 3.87
C GLU A 45 -0.16 -10.75 3.78
N THR A 46 -0.85 -10.62 2.64
CA THR A 46 -1.74 -9.50 2.30
C THR A 46 -2.70 -9.12 3.42
N TRP A 47 -3.42 -10.09 3.98
CA TRP A 47 -4.44 -9.82 4.99
C TRP A 47 -3.82 -9.31 6.29
N CYS A 48 -2.78 -10.00 6.79
CA CYS A 48 -2.10 -9.54 8.00
C CYS A 48 -1.42 -8.18 7.78
N TRP A 49 -0.85 -7.93 6.59
CA TRP A 49 -0.25 -6.65 6.20
C TRP A 49 -1.25 -5.49 6.28
N ILE A 50 -2.42 -5.61 5.65
CA ILE A 50 -3.46 -4.56 5.69
C ILE A 50 -3.98 -4.38 7.12
N ARG A 51 -4.30 -5.48 7.81
CA ARG A 51 -4.91 -5.41 9.15
C ARG A 51 -3.97 -4.78 10.17
N GLU A 52 -2.69 -5.11 10.14
CA GLU A 52 -1.72 -4.57 11.10
C GLU A 52 -1.37 -3.12 10.79
N ALA A 53 -1.15 -2.79 9.52
CA ALA A 53 -0.73 -1.45 9.15
C ALA A 53 -1.86 -0.40 9.21
N THR A 54 -3.12 -0.85 9.23
CA THR A 54 -4.29 0.02 9.50
C THR A 54 -4.53 0.23 11.01
N ARG A 55 -3.87 -0.55 11.89
CA ARG A 55 -3.94 -0.34 13.34
C ARG A 55 -2.96 0.75 13.77
N GLY A 56 -3.44 1.72 14.53
CA GLY A 56 -2.62 2.77 15.13
C GLY A 56 -2.60 4.08 14.33
N SER A 57 -1.74 4.99 14.78
CA SER A 57 -1.69 6.40 14.32
C SER A 57 -1.27 6.58 12.86
N SER A 58 -0.61 5.59 12.27
CA SER A 58 -0.17 5.61 10.87
C SER A 58 -1.19 4.99 9.90
N GLY A 59 -2.34 4.49 10.36
CA GLY A 59 -3.31 3.80 9.51
C GLY A 59 -3.85 4.64 8.36
N MET A 60 -4.13 5.93 8.59
CA MET A 60 -4.57 6.84 7.52
C MET A 60 -3.47 7.08 6.47
N LEU A 61 -2.23 7.25 6.91
CA LEU A 61 -1.10 7.42 5.98
C LEU A 61 -0.91 6.15 5.15
N PHE A 62 -0.99 4.98 5.80
CA PHE A 62 -0.93 3.69 5.12
C PHE A 62 -2.01 3.55 4.04
N LEU A 63 -3.27 3.86 4.36
CA LEU A 63 -4.37 3.84 3.39
C LEU A 63 -4.18 4.84 2.25
N ALA A 64 -3.67 6.04 2.54
CA ALA A 64 -3.36 7.04 1.54
C ALA A 64 -2.26 6.56 0.57
N ILE A 65 -1.21 5.89 1.07
CA ILE A 65 -0.15 5.31 0.24
C ILE A 65 -0.71 4.18 -0.64
N ILE A 66 -1.52 3.27 -0.10
CA ILE A 66 -2.18 2.20 -0.90
C ILE A 66 -2.98 2.81 -2.05
N TRP A 67 -3.84 3.79 -1.74
CA TRP A 67 -4.69 4.42 -2.74
C TRP A 67 -3.87 5.04 -3.87
N TRP A 68 -2.86 5.84 -3.53
CA TRP A 68 -2.07 6.54 -4.53
C TRP A 68 -1.09 5.62 -5.26
N ALA A 69 -0.58 4.54 -4.66
CA ALA A 69 0.21 3.54 -5.37
C ALA A 69 -0.64 2.82 -6.43
N TRP A 70 -1.88 2.45 -6.10
CA TRP A 70 -2.83 1.88 -7.06
C TRP A 70 -3.22 2.87 -8.14
N ARG A 71 -3.60 4.11 -7.78
CA ARG A 71 -3.94 5.14 -8.76
C ARG A 71 -2.76 5.40 -9.69
N TRP A 72 -1.55 5.56 -9.14
CA TRP A 72 -0.38 5.93 -9.93
C TRP A 72 -0.12 4.89 -11.01
N ARG A 73 -0.16 3.61 -10.64
CA ARG A 73 -0.13 2.49 -11.61
C ARG A 73 -1.19 2.64 -12.68
N ASN A 74 -2.45 2.87 -12.31
CA ASN A 74 -3.54 2.95 -13.27
C ASN A 74 -3.43 4.18 -14.18
N GLY A 75 -2.94 5.30 -13.67
CA GLY A 75 -2.66 6.49 -14.48
C GLY A 75 -1.60 6.21 -15.54
N GLU A 76 -0.50 5.56 -15.15
CA GLU A 76 0.58 5.21 -16.08
C GLU A 76 0.12 4.21 -17.16
N VAL A 77 -0.73 3.24 -16.79
CA VAL A 77 -1.15 2.15 -17.70
C VAL A 77 -2.35 2.51 -18.57
N LEU A 78 -3.32 3.27 -18.05
CA LEU A 78 -4.61 3.52 -18.70
C LEU A 78 -4.72 4.92 -19.30
N ASN A 79 -3.92 5.88 -18.82
CA ASN A 79 -4.07 7.30 -19.14
C ASN A 79 -2.78 7.98 -19.61
N ASP A 80 -1.70 7.21 -19.86
CA ASP A 80 -0.37 7.72 -20.24
C ASP A 80 0.19 8.80 -19.29
N GLU A 81 -0.19 8.75 -18.00
CA GLU A 81 0.33 9.68 -17.00
C GLU A 81 1.81 9.36 -16.70
N THR A 82 2.64 10.39 -16.51
CA THR A 82 4.10 10.25 -16.32
C THR A 82 4.58 10.85 -15.00
N TRP A 83 3.78 10.69 -13.94
CA TRP A 83 4.11 11.29 -12.65
C TRP A 83 5.38 10.69 -12.03
N GLY A 84 6.24 11.57 -11.51
CA GLY A 84 7.40 11.20 -10.71
C GLY A 84 7.03 10.91 -9.25
N LEU A 85 7.95 10.23 -8.55
CA LEU A 85 7.79 9.85 -7.13
C LEU A 85 7.37 11.02 -6.24
N GLU A 86 8.04 12.17 -6.36
CA GLU A 86 7.76 13.36 -5.53
C GLU A 86 6.37 13.95 -5.77
N GLN A 87 5.84 13.86 -7.00
CA GLN A 87 4.48 14.33 -7.29
C GLN A 87 3.43 13.43 -6.63
N VAL A 88 3.66 12.12 -6.64
CA VAL A 88 2.78 11.14 -5.97
C VAL A 88 2.88 11.29 -4.46
N ARG A 89 4.09 11.51 -3.93
CA ARG A 89 4.34 11.78 -2.52
C ARG A 89 3.60 13.03 -2.03
N ALA A 90 3.63 14.12 -2.79
CA ALA A 90 2.86 15.32 -2.48
C ALA A 90 1.35 15.04 -2.43
N LYS A 91 0.83 14.25 -3.38
CA LYS A 91 -0.59 13.85 -3.41
C LYS A 91 -1.01 12.98 -2.23
N ILE A 92 -0.14 12.07 -1.79
CA ILE A 92 -0.33 11.28 -0.56
C ILE A 92 -0.40 12.19 0.66
N ASN A 93 0.53 13.14 0.79
CA ASN A 93 0.53 14.08 1.91
C ASN A 93 -0.74 14.94 1.94
N MET A 94 -1.20 15.43 0.80
CA MET A 94 -2.48 16.18 0.73
C MET A 94 -3.65 15.32 1.21
N LEU A 95 -3.79 14.10 0.69
CA LEU A 95 -4.86 13.19 1.10
C LEU A 95 -4.77 12.82 2.59
N TYR A 96 -3.56 12.58 3.11
CA TYR A 96 -3.35 12.28 4.52
C TYR A 96 -3.78 13.45 5.42
N MET A 97 -3.44 14.68 5.05
CA MET A 97 -3.85 15.87 5.80
C MET A 97 -5.37 16.07 5.74
N ASP A 98 -5.99 15.83 4.58
CA ASP A 98 -7.45 15.89 4.43
C ASP A 98 -8.14 14.85 5.33
N MET A 99 -7.72 13.58 5.26
CA MET A 99 -8.22 12.50 6.12
C MET A 99 -8.09 12.84 7.60
N ARG A 100 -6.93 13.37 8.00
CA ARG A 100 -6.66 13.76 9.39
C ARG A 100 -7.58 14.89 9.83
N SER A 101 -7.78 15.91 8.99
CA SER A 101 -8.65 17.06 9.31
C SER A 101 -10.10 16.63 9.54
N CYS A 102 -10.62 15.71 8.72
CA CYS A 102 -11.97 15.16 8.85
C CYS A 102 -12.12 14.27 10.09
N TRP A 103 -11.08 13.54 10.48
CA TRP A 103 -11.15 12.56 11.58
C TRP A 103 -10.88 13.14 12.97
N SER A 104 -10.16 14.27 13.07
CA SER A 104 -9.93 14.95 14.36
C SER A 104 -11.21 15.40 15.10
N GLY A 105 -12.39 15.24 14.48
CA GLY A 105 -13.69 15.52 15.10
C GLY A 105 -14.41 14.32 15.76
N ASN A 106 -13.97 13.06 15.60
CA ASN A 106 -14.72 11.89 16.09
C ASN A 106 -13.80 10.75 16.59
N ILE A 107 -13.77 10.50 17.90
CA ILE A 107 -13.24 9.25 18.47
C ILE A 107 -14.22 8.67 19.51
N GLN A 108 -14.81 7.54 19.14
CA GLN A 108 -15.26 6.38 19.93
C GLN A 108 -15.39 5.27 18.85
N GLU A 109 -14.74 4.10 18.86
CA GLU A 109 -14.46 3.10 19.89
C GLU A 109 -13.32 2.17 19.44
N GLU A 110 -12.70 1.51 20.42
CA GLU A 110 -11.67 0.50 20.25
C GLU A 110 -12.31 -0.88 19.99
N TYR A 111 -12.25 -1.38 18.76
CA TYR A 111 -12.70 -2.74 18.41
C TYR A 111 -11.56 -3.76 18.55
N THR A 112 -11.65 -4.64 19.53
CA THR A 112 -10.74 -5.79 19.66
C THR A 112 -11.18 -6.95 18.77
N VAL A 113 -10.39 -7.27 17.73
CA VAL A 113 -10.57 -8.45 16.88
C VAL A 113 -9.28 -9.29 16.88
N LYS A 114 -9.46 -10.60 17.09
CA LYS A 114 -8.43 -11.64 17.29
C LYS A 114 -7.24 -11.57 16.30
N ASP A 115 -6.06 -11.90 16.81
CA ASP A 115 -4.76 -11.87 16.12
C ASP A 115 -4.69 -12.78 14.88
N CYS A 116 -3.80 -12.45 13.93
CA CYS A 116 -3.45 -13.38 12.84
C CYS A 116 -2.63 -14.45 13.54
N GLY A 117 -3.24 -15.57 13.85
CA GLY A 117 -2.50 -16.76 14.24
C GLY A 117 -1.51 -17.11 13.13
N ALA A 118 -0.25 -17.34 13.52
CA ALA A 118 0.74 -17.99 12.69
C ALA A 118 0.13 -19.26 12.11
N ARG A 119 0.15 -19.41 10.78
CA ARG A 119 -0.17 -20.67 10.11
C ARG A 119 0.86 -21.69 10.58
N GLN A 120 0.54 -22.50 11.59
CA GLN A 120 1.31 -23.69 11.93
C GLN A 120 1.31 -24.58 10.69
N ARG A 121 2.51 -24.77 10.11
CA ARG A 121 2.79 -25.88 9.21
C ARG A 121 2.60 -27.15 10.03
N GLY A 122 1.51 -27.87 9.80
CA GLY A 122 1.44 -29.29 10.13
C GLY A 122 2.35 -30.03 9.16
N LEU A 123 3.55 -30.34 9.62
CA LEU A 123 4.23 -31.56 9.22
C LEU A 123 3.61 -32.65 10.11
N ASP A 124 2.96 -33.62 9.47
CA ASP A 124 3.04 -35.07 9.71
C ASP A 124 2.05 -35.79 8.77
#